data_AF-A0A945N0L1-F1
#
_entry.id   AF-A0A945N0L1-F1
#
_cell.length_a   1.000
_cell.length_b   1.000
_cell.length_c   1.000
_cell.angle_alpha   90.00
_cell.angle_beta   90.00
_cell.angle_gamma   90.00
#
_symmetry.space_group_name_H-M   'P 1'
#
loop_
_entity.id
_entity.type
_entity.pdbx_description
1 polymer ?
#
loop_
_entity_poly.entity_id
_entity_poly.type
_entity_poly.pdbx_seq_one_letter_code
_entity_poly.pdbx_strand_id
1 'polypeptide(L)'
;VVYFMLPATPTTTLIFAAVMGLLWLGVAPLVTGLVAQMFGLRYVATLTGLAFFSHQTGSFIGAWGAGLIFDALGNYDLAWQLGVSVGIAAGIAQIFANDKPTPRMQAAAA
;
A
#
# COMPACT_ATOMS: atom_id res chain seq x y z
N VAL A 1 -4.19 -12.92 3.29
CA VAL A 1 -5.33 -13.25 4.20
C VAL A 1 -5.25 -14.68 4.69
N VAL A 2 -5.30 -15.68 3.79
CA VAL A 2 -5.29 -17.13 4.16
C VAL A 2 -4.13 -17.53 5.09
N TYR A 3 -2.92 -17.00 4.87
CA TYR A 3 -1.77 -17.26 5.74
C TYR A 3 -2.02 -16.91 7.22
N PHE A 4 -2.79 -15.86 7.50
CA PHE A 4 -3.09 -15.43 8.87
C PHE A 4 -4.30 -16.17 9.50
N MET A 5 -4.97 -17.05 8.74
CA MET A 5 -6.09 -17.85 9.23
C MET A 5 -5.67 -19.27 9.67
N LEU A 6 -4.42 -19.66 9.39
CA LEU A 6 -3.87 -20.98 9.66
C LEU A 6 -2.61 -20.84 10.51
N PRO A 7 -2.25 -21.85 11.34
CA PRO A 7 -0.98 -21.84 12.05
C PRO A 7 0.21 -21.67 11.11
N ALA A 8 1.15 -20.81 11.48
CA ALA A 8 2.37 -20.63 10.72
C ALA A 8 3.23 -21.90 10.77
N THR A 9 3.66 -22.37 9.60
CA THR A 9 4.60 -23.49 9.44
C THR A 9 5.76 -23.02 8.57
N PRO A 10 6.95 -23.62 8.65
CA PRO A 10 8.07 -23.23 7.80
C PRO A 10 7.71 -23.18 6.31
N THR A 11 6.96 -24.17 5.82
CA THR A 11 6.50 -24.23 4.42
C THR A 11 5.53 -23.10 4.09
N THR A 12 4.50 -22.87 4.91
CA THR A 12 3.51 -21.80 4.62
C THR A 12 4.14 -20.41 4.70
N THR A 13 5.08 -20.20 5.61
CA THR A 13 5.84 -18.96 5.74
C THR A 13 6.72 -18.70 4.52
N LEU A 14 7.42 -19.71 4.01
CA LEU A 14 8.27 -19.57 2.83
C LEU A 14 7.44 -19.28 1.56
N ILE A 15 6.30 -19.94 1.39
CA ILE A 15 5.37 -19.66 0.28
C ILE A 15 4.86 -18.22 0.38
N PHE A 16 4.42 -17.81 1.57
CA PHE A 16 3.97 -16.44 1.80
C PHE A 16 5.07 -15.42 1.49
N ALA A 17 6.29 -15.65 1.98
CA ALA A 17 7.43 -14.78 1.73
C ALA A 17 7.79 -14.69 0.24
N ALA A 18 7.74 -15.80 -0.51
CA ALA A 18 7.98 -15.82 -1.95
C ALA A 18 6.90 -14.99 -2.70
N VAL A 19 5.63 -15.17 -2.36
CA VAL A 19 4.52 -14.39 -2.95
C VAL A 19 4.68 -12.90 -2.63
N MET A 20 4.96 -12.56 -1.37
CA MET A 20 5.21 -11.17 -0.98
C MET A 20 6.43 -10.59 -1.67
N GLY A 21 7.52 -11.34 -1.80
CA GLY A 21 8.73 -10.90 -2.51
C GLY A 21 8.48 -10.57 -3.98
N LEU A 22 7.61 -11.33 -4.65
CA LEU A 22 7.20 -11.08 -6.03
C LEU A 22 6.26 -9.86 -6.16
N LEU A 23 5.33 -9.67 -5.21
CA LEU A 23 4.28 -8.67 -5.31
C LEU A 23 4.65 -7.30 -4.72
N TRP A 24 5.50 -7.26 -3.70
CA TRP A 24 5.72 -6.07 -2.87
C TRP A 24 6.20 -4.87 -3.69
N LEU A 25 7.29 -5.01 -4.44
CA LEU A 25 7.94 -3.86 -5.08
C LEU A 25 7.28 -3.43 -6.39
N GLY A 26 6.34 -4.21 -6.94
CA GLY A 26 5.71 -3.92 -8.22
C GLY A 26 4.87 -2.65 -8.23
N VAL A 27 4.37 -2.20 -7.08
CA VAL A 27 3.43 -1.07 -6.99
C VAL A 27 4.12 0.29 -7.14
N ALA A 28 5.38 0.42 -6.68
CA ALA A 28 6.10 1.70 -6.70
C ALA A 28 6.24 2.35 -8.10
N PRO A 29 6.70 1.63 -9.14
CA PRO A 29 6.77 2.20 -10.49
C PRO A 29 5.39 2.48 -11.08
N LEU A 30 4.38 1.64 -10.78
CA LEU A 30 3.01 1.83 -11.26
C LEU A 30 2.37 3.10 -10.71
N VAL A 31 2.54 3.37 -9.41
CA VAL A 31 2.06 4.62 -8.79
C VAL A 31 2.71 5.84 -9.42
N THR A 32 4.03 5.78 -9.66
CA THR A 32 4.76 6.89 -10.30
C THR A 32 4.27 7.12 -11.73
N GLY A 33 4.03 6.04 -12.49
CA GLY A 33 3.43 6.10 -13.83
C GLY A 33 2.02 6.68 -13.84
N LEU A 34 1.18 6.27 -12.88
CA LEU A 34 -0.18 6.79 -12.72
C LEU A 34 -0.20 8.28 -12.38
N VAL A 35 0.70 8.76 -11.51
CA VAL A 35 0.83 10.20 -11.23
C VAL A 35 1.19 10.98 -12.49
N ALA A 36 2.15 10.48 -13.28
CA ALA A 36 2.53 11.09 -14.55
C ALA A 36 1.39 11.10 -15.57
N GLN A 37 0.61 10.01 -15.66
CA GLN A 37 -0.55 9.90 -16.54
C GLN A 37 -1.68 10.87 -16.14
N MET A 38 -1.97 10.97 -14.84
CA MET A 38 -3.11 11.75 -14.34
C MET A 38 -2.85 13.25 -14.28
N PHE A 39 -1.61 13.66 -13.96
CA PHE A 39 -1.24 15.04 -13.66
C PHE A 39 -0.15 15.64 -14.58
N GLY A 40 0.51 14.82 -15.39
CA GLY A 40 1.58 15.23 -16.30
C GLY A 40 2.91 15.45 -15.58
N LEU A 41 3.99 15.64 -16.35
CA LEU A 41 5.37 15.60 -15.83
C LEU A 41 5.79 16.83 -15.00
N ARG A 42 5.09 17.97 -15.15
CA ARG A 42 5.52 19.26 -14.57
C ARG A 42 5.70 19.23 -13.06
N TYR A 43 4.87 18.48 -12.34
CA TYR A 43 4.87 18.41 -10.87
C TYR A 43 5.04 16.98 -10.34
N VAL A 44 5.53 16.03 -11.16
CA VAL A 44 5.65 14.62 -10.76
C VAL A 44 6.50 14.46 -9.50
N ALA A 45 7.63 15.16 -9.41
CA ALA A 45 8.49 15.06 -8.23
C ALA A 45 7.76 15.47 -6.93
N THR A 46 6.99 16.57 -6.98
CA THR A 46 6.22 17.05 -5.82
C THR A 46 5.08 16.10 -5.47
N LEU A 47 4.32 15.63 -6.45
CA LEU A 47 3.18 14.73 -6.23
C LEU A 47 3.63 13.36 -5.73
N THR A 48 4.67 12.78 -6.33
CA THR A 48 5.27 11.53 -5.86
C THR A 48 5.90 11.70 -4.49
N GLY A 49 6.53 12.85 -4.21
CA GLY A 49 7.07 13.18 -2.89
C GLY A 49 5.99 13.26 -1.81
N LEU A 50 4.85 13.88 -2.12
CA LEU A 50 3.70 13.92 -1.21
C LEU A 50 3.13 12.51 -0.97
N ALA A 51 2.98 11.72 -2.03
CA ALA A 51 2.53 10.32 -1.92
C ALA A 51 3.49 9.50 -1.04
N PHE A 52 4.81 9.68 -1.22
CA PHE A 52 5.81 9.03 -0.39
C PHE A 52 5.74 9.49 1.07
N PHE A 53 5.58 10.78 1.34
CA PHE A 53 5.39 11.28 2.70
C PHE A 53 4.16 10.66 3.38
N SER A 54 3.03 10.57 2.67
CA SER A 54 1.83 9.89 3.18
C SER A 54 2.09 8.41 3.46
N HIS A 55 2.81 7.71 2.57
CA HIS A 55 3.23 6.33 2.77
C HIS A 55 4.11 6.17 4.03
N GLN A 56 5.11 7.04 4.22
CA GLN A 56 5.99 7.00 5.39
C GLN A 56 5.23 7.28 6.69
N THR A 57 4.25 8.19 6.66
CA THR A 57 3.37 8.45 7.81
C THR A 57 2.57 7.21 8.18
N GLY A 58 2.00 6.52 7.18
CA GLY A 58 1.30 5.24 7.39
C GLY A 58 2.23 4.15 7.93
N SER A 59 3.45 4.05 7.39
CA SER A 59 4.47 3.10 7.85
C SER A 59 4.85 3.32 9.32
N PHE A 60 5.05 4.59 9.70
CA PHE A 60 5.31 4.96 11.09
C PHE A 60 4.15 4.56 12.01
N ILE A 61 2.92 4.97 11.68
CA ILE A 61 1.73 4.66 12.49
C ILE A 61 1.53 3.14 12.58
N GLY A 62 1.72 2.41 11.49
CA GLY A 62 1.57 0.96 11.43
C GLY A 62 2.59 0.24 12.32
N ALA A 63 3.89 0.54 12.15
CA ALA A 63 4.95 -0.12 12.91
C ALA A 63 4.91 0.26 14.40
N TRP A 64 4.72 1.55 14.71
CA TRP A 64 4.64 2.02 16.08
C TRP A 64 3.36 1.52 16.78
N GLY A 65 2.21 1.61 16.11
CA GLY A 65 0.94 1.12 16.62
C GLY A 65 0.93 -0.39 16.85
N ALA A 66 1.59 -1.17 15.97
CA ALA A 66 1.76 -2.60 16.19
C ALA A 66 2.59 -2.90 17.45
N GLY A 67 3.63 -2.10 17.72
CA GLY A 67 4.40 -2.17 18.97
C GLY A 67 3.53 -1.91 20.21
N LEU A 68 2.72 -0.87 20.19
CA LEU A 68 1.78 -0.57 21.28
C LEU A 68 0.74 -1.68 21.50
N ILE A 69 0.24 -2.28 20.42
CA ILE A 69 -0.67 -3.43 20.50
C ILE A 69 0.03 -4.62 21.15
N PHE A 70 1.28 -4.90 20.78
CA PHE A 70 2.06 -5.97 21.38
C PHE A 70 2.32 -5.73 22.86
N ASP A 71 2.72 -4.52 23.25
CA ASP A 71 2.94 -4.15 24.66
C ASP A 71 1.67 -4.32 25.50
N ALA A 72 0.50 -4.05 24.92
CA ALA A 72 -0.79 -4.16 25.61
C ALA A 72 -1.36 -5.59 25.67
N LEU A 73 -1.21 -6.37 24.60
CA LEU A 73 -1.87 -7.67 24.44
C LEU A 73 -0.93 -8.88 24.50
N GLY A 74 0.39 -8.65 24.48
CA GLY A 74 1.42 -9.69 24.44
C GLY A 74 1.51 -10.47 23.14
N ASN A 75 0.81 -10.04 22.08
CA ASN A 75 0.79 -10.70 20.77
C ASN A 75 0.49 -9.70 19.63
N TYR A 76 0.70 -10.12 18.38
CA TYR A 76 0.49 -9.29 17.18
C TYR A 76 -0.83 -9.58 16.44
N ASP A 77 -1.71 -10.43 16.97
CA ASP A 77 -2.87 -10.91 16.19
C ASP A 77 -3.77 -9.76 15.75
N LEU A 78 -4.08 -8.85 16.67
CA LEU A 78 -4.88 -7.66 16.36
C LEU A 78 -4.15 -6.73 15.38
N ALA A 79 -2.83 -6.55 15.51
CA ALA A 79 -2.05 -5.72 14.61
C ALA A 79 -2.08 -6.27 13.17
N TRP A 80 -1.95 -7.59 13.02
CA TRP A 80 -2.06 -8.25 11.72
C TRP A 80 -3.46 -8.15 11.13
N GLN A 81 -4.50 -8.35 11.94
CA GLN A 81 -5.89 -8.20 11.49
C GLN A 81 -6.15 -6.79 10.96
N LEU A 82 -5.74 -5.76 11.71
CA LEU A 82 -5.85 -4.36 11.27
C LEU A 82 -5.08 -4.11 9.98
N GLY A 83 -3.83 -4.60 9.88
CA GLY A 83 -3.02 -4.48 8.67
C GLY A 83 -3.68 -5.12 7.44
N VAL A 84 -4.25 -6.32 7.61
CA VAL A 84 -5.00 -7.01 6.55
C VAL A 84 -6.26 -6.23 6.16
N SER A 85 -7.04 -5.74 7.12
CA SER A 85 -8.25 -4.96 6.87
C SER A 85 -7.95 -3.66 6.12
N VAL A 86 -6.90 -2.93 6.52
CA VAL A 86 -6.46 -1.71 5.83
C VAL A 86 -5.99 -2.03 4.41
N GLY A 87 -5.23 -3.11 4.22
CA GLY A 87 -4.77 -3.53 2.89
C GLY A 87 -5.93 -3.89 1.94
N ILE A 88 -6.95 -4.61 2.44
CA ILE A 88 -8.15 -4.92 1.66
C ILE A 88 -8.91 -3.63 1.31
N ALA A 89 -9.13 -2.75 2.29
CA ALA A 89 -9.84 -1.49 2.07
C ALA A 89 -9.10 -0.60 1.04
N ALA A 90 -7.78 -0.50 1.14
CA ALA A 90 -6.95 0.24 0.19
C ALA A 90 -7.01 -0.37 -1.22
N GLY A 91 -6.94 -1.70 -1.34
CA GLY A 91 -7.07 -2.41 -2.62
C GLY A 91 -8.43 -2.18 -3.28
N ILE A 92 -9.52 -2.22 -2.50
CA ILE A 92 -10.87 -1.89 -2.99
C ILE A 92 -10.93 -0.44 -3.44
N ALA A 93 -10.45 0.50 -2.62
CA ALA A 93 -10.42 1.92 -2.98
C ALA A 93 -9.64 2.17 -4.28
N GLN A 94 -8.54 1.44 -4.49
CA GLN A 94 -7.73 1.53 -5.70
C GLN A 94 -8.47 1.00 -6.94
N ILE A 95 -9.24 -0.10 -6.82
CA ILE A 95 -10.05 -0.63 -7.94
C ILE A 95 -11.08 0.39 -8.44
N PHE A 96 -11.62 1.21 -7.53
CA PHE A 96 -12.61 2.24 -7.86
C PHE A 96 -12.00 3.65 -8.06
N ALA A 97 -10.68 3.79 -7.98
CA ALA A 97 -10.02 5.06 -8.18
C ALA A 97 -10.07 5.49 -9.66
N ASN A 98 -10.29 6.77 -9.90
CA ASN A 98 -10.23 7.33 -11.25
C ASN A 98 -8.75 7.51 -11.66
N ASP A 99 -8.33 6.79 -12.69
CA ASP A 99 -6.98 6.81 -13.27
C ASP A 99 -6.88 7.63 -14.57
N LYS A 100 -7.99 8.28 -14.97
CA LYS A 100 -8.03 9.10 -16.19
C LYS A 100 -7.28 10.41 -15.99
N PRO A 101 -6.67 10.96 -17.05
CA PRO A 101 -6.08 12.30 -17.03
C PRO A 101 -7.06 13.34 -16.50
N THR A 102 -6.58 14.28 -15.70
CA THR A 102 -7.40 15.38 -15.19
C THR A 102 -8.02 16.21 -16.33
N PRO A 103 -9.17 16.90 -16.12
CA PRO A 103 -9.78 17.75 -17.14
C PRO A 103 -8.81 18.78 -17.74
N ARG A 104 -7.90 19.31 -16.91
CA ARG A 104 -6.83 20.21 -17.36
C ARG A 104 -5.89 19.55 -18.36
N MET A 105 -5.53 18.29 -18.14
CA MET A 105 -4.70 17.53 -19.09
C MET A 105 -5.47 17.16 -20.36
N GLN A 106 -6.74 16.81 -20.23
CA GLN A 106 -7.60 16.52 -21.39
C GLN A 106 -7.75 17.75 -22.29
N ALA A 107 -8.00 18.92 -21.69
CA ALA A 107 -8.11 20.19 -22.42
C ALA A 107 -6.80 20.64 -23.07
N ALA A 108 -5.64 20.27 -22.49
CA ALA A 108 -4.33 20.57 -23.09
C ALA A 108 -3.96 19.64 -24.27
N ALA A 109 -4.67 18.52 -24.43
CA ALA A 109 -4.46 17.54 -25.49
C ALA A 109 -5.48 17.68 -26.65
N ALA A 110 -6.52 18.51 -26.48
CA ALA A 110 -7.53 18.85 -27.49
C ALA A 110 -7.11 20.07 -28.30
#